data_AF-A0A9P1VUV2-F1
#
_entry.id   AF-A0A9P1VUV2-F1
#
_cell.length_a   1.000
_cell.length_b   1.000
_cell.length_c   1.000
_cell.angle_alpha   90.00
_cell.angle_beta   90.00
_cell.angle_gamma   90.00
#
_symmetry.space_group_name_H-M   'P 1'
#
loop_
_entity.id
_entity.type
_entity.pdbx_description
1 polymer ?
#
loop_
_entity_poly.entity_id
_entity_poly.type
_entity_poly.pdbx_seq_one_letter_code
_entity_poly.pdbx_strand_id
1 'polypeptide(L)'
;MMRLGNLTIEQMEQRSGVQFPAELKEFLIYRHQEQASNVGPGKWHCFDLPFQIVCGDMDTAQTVYDHLSPLAAEFKEQLQIGVQS
;
A
#
# COMPACT_ATOMS: atom_id res chain seq x y z
N MET A 1 5.39 13.17 12.55
CA MET A 1 6.03 12.73 11.28
C MET A 1 5.16 13.25 10.14
N MET A 2 5.72 13.95 9.16
CA MET A 2 4.96 14.47 8.02
C MET A 2 4.70 13.31 7.05
N ARG A 3 3.45 13.11 6.65
CA ARG A 3 3.05 12.07 5.68
C ARG A 3 2.39 12.77 4.48
N LEU A 4 2.95 12.59 3.29
CA LEU A 4 2.52 13.28 2.07
C LEU A 4 2.37 12.30 0.91
N GLY A 5 1.47 12.62 -0.01
CA GLY A 5 1.20 11.82 -1.21
C GLY A 5 -0.09 11.02 -1.10
N ASN A 6 -0.61 10.63 -2.26
CA ASN A 6 -1.75 9.73 -2.44
C ASN A 6 -1.42 8.89 -3.68
N LEU A 7 -0.53 7.91 -3.50
CA LEU A 7 -0.01 7.13 -4.61
C LEU A 7 -1.06 6.15 -5.13
N THR A 8 -1.22 6.10 -6.45
CA THR A 8 -1.94 5.02 -7.13
C THR A 8 -1.08 3.75 -7.17
N ILE A 9 -1.70 2.61 -7.48
CA ILE A 9 -0.99 1.33 -7.66
C ILE A 9 0.12 1.46 -8.71
N GLU A 10 -0.15 2.11 -9.84
CA GLU A 10 0.83 2.32 -10.90
C GLU A 10 2.04 3.15 -10.42
N GLN A 11 1.78 4.18 -9.60
CA GLN A 11 2.85 5.00 -9.03
C GLN A 11 3.66 4.22 -7.98
N MET A 12 3.01 3.34 -7.21
CA MET A 12 3.68 2.42 -6.29
C MET A 12 4.57 1.43 -7.04
N GLU A 13 4.10 0.83 -8.14
CA GLU A 13 4.88 -0.09 -8.99
C GLU A 13 6.07 0.65 -9.63
N GLN A 14 5.85 1.85 -10.15
CA GLN A 14 6.92 2.68 -10.73
C GLN A 14 8.01 3.01 -9.70
N ARG A 15 7.60 3.36 -8.47
CA ARG A 15 8.51 3.73 -7.39
C ARG A 15 9.24 2.52 -6.80
N SER A 16 8.51 1.45 -6.49
CA SER A 16 9.10 0.21 -5.96
C SER A 16 9.97 -0.52 -6.99
N GLY A 17 9.72 -0.29 -8.28
CA GLY A 17 10.35 -1.02 -9.36
C GLY A 17 9.85 -2.45 -9.52
N VAL A 18 8.78 -2.82 -8.82
CA VAL A 18 8.19 -4.16 -8.80
C VAL A 18 6.79 -4.09 -9.41
N GLN A 19 6.45 -5.09 -10.21
CA GLN A 19 5.08 -5.27 -10.70
C GLN A 19 4.28 -6.06 -9.66
N PHE A 20 3.16 -5.49 -9.22
CA PHE A 20 2.30 -6.13 -8.23
C PHE A 20 1.50 -7.26 -8.90
N PRO A 21 1.25 -8.37 -8.18
CA PRO A 21 0.42 -9.46 -8.69
C PRO A 21 -0.97 -8.97 -9.11
N ALA A 22 -1.55 -9.55 -10.17
CA ALA A 22 -2.86 -9.16 -10.68
C ALA A 22 -3.96 -9.24 -9.59
N GLU A 23 -3.94 -10.30 -8.78
CA GLU A 23 -4.87 -10.52 -7.67
C GLU A 23 -4.78 -9.39 -6.63
N LEU A 24 -3.57 -8.95 -6.29
CA LEU A 24 -3.37 -7.83 -5.38
C LEU A 24 -3.89 -6.52 -5.98
N LYS A 25 -3.68 -6.29 -7.28
CA LYS A 25 -4.18 -5.09 -7.96
C LYS A 25 -5.70 -5.02 -7.97
N GLU A 26 -6.36 -6.13 -8.28
CA GLU A 26 -7.82 -6.26 -8.21
C GLU A 26 -8.35 -6.05 -6.78
N PHE A 27 -7.61 -6.55 -5.78
CA PHE A 27 -7.95 -6.31 -4.38
C PHE A 27 -7.86 -4.81 -4.02
N LEU A 28 -6.79 -4.14 -4.44
CA LEU A 28 -6.52 -2.74 -4.08
C LEU A 28 -7.38 -1.72 -4.84
N ILE A 29 -7.74 -1.96 -6.11
CA ILE A 29 -8.37 -0.94 -6.97
C ILE A 29 -9.69 -0.39 -6.42
N TYR A 30 -10.50 -1.23 -5.77
CA TYR A 30 -11.79 -0.83 -5.16
C TYR A 30 -11.66 -0.41 -3.68
N ARG A 31 -10.47 -0.59 -3.12
CA ARG A 31 -10.16 -0.36 -1.69
C ARG A 31 -9.34 0.91 -1.45
N HIS A 32 -8.97 1.63 -2.51
CA HIS A 32 -8.25 2.89 -2.37
C HIS A 32 -9.13 3.96 -1.70
N GLN A 33 -8.54 4.69 -0.76
CA GLN A 33 -9.11 5.86 -0.13
C GLN A 33 -8.17 7.05 -0.35
N GLU A 34 -8.64 8.06 -1.09
CA GLU A 34 -7.83 9.24 -1.41
C GLU A 34 -7.48 10.06 -0.17
N GLN A 35 -8.40 10.11 0.80
CA GLN A 35 -8.19 10.84 2.06
C GLN A 35 -7.46 9.97 3.07
N ALA A 36 -6.24 10.40 3.43
CA ALA A 36 -5.40 9.77 4.44
C ALA A 36 -5.98 9.77 5.87
N SER A 37 -7.00 10.60 6.14
CA SER A 37 -7.64 10.70 7.45
C SER A 37 -8.62 9.54 7.64
N ASN A 38 -8.47 8.80 8.75
CA ASN A 38 -9.33 7.68 9.12
C ASN A 38 -9.54 6.69 7.95
N VAL A 39 -8.46 6.05 7.50
CA VAL A 39 -8.52 4.93 6.56
C VAL A 39 -9.46 3.88 7.13
N GLY A 40 -10.60 3.68 6.46
CA GLY A 40 -11.66 2.80 6.94
C GLY A 40 -11.29 1.32 6.83
N PRO A 41 -12.00 0.43 7.55
CA PRO A 41 -11.84 -1.01 7.38
C PRO A 41 -11.99 -1.43 5.91
N GLY A 42 -11.13 -2.32 5.45
CA GLY A 42 -11.05 -2.77 4.07
C GLY A 42 -10.47 -1.74 3.10
N LYS A 43 -10.00 -0.58 3.59
CA LYS A 43 -9.43 0.49 2.76
C LYS A 43 -7.93 0.65 2.97
N TRP A 44 -7.29 1.30 2.01
CA TRP A 44 -5.88 1.66 2.07
C TRP A 44 -5.62 3.04 1.51
N HIS A 45 -4.51 3.63 1.96
CA HIS A 45 -3.95 4.87 1.45
C HIS A 45 -2.43 4.74 1.37
N CYS A 46 -1.81 5.16 0.28
CA CYS A 46 -0.35 5.13 0.15
C CYS A 46 0.24 6.54 0.14
N PHE A 47 1.11 6.79 1.11
CA PHE A 47 1.95 7.98 1.19
C PHE A 47 3.20 7.78 0.34
N ASP A 48 3.62 8.87 -0.31
CA ASP A 48 4.86 8.98 -1.06
C ASP A 48 6.06 9.25 -0.13
N LEU A 49 5.84 9.99 0.95
CA LEU A 49 6.88 10.35 1.92
C LEU A 49 6.33 10.24 3.35
N PRO A 50 6.85 9.31 4.18
CA PRO A 50 7.63 8.13 3.78
C PRO A 50 6.83 7.23 2.84
N PHE A 51 7.50 6.40 2.02
CA PHE A 51 6.84 5.45 1.12
C PHE A 51 6.16 4.34 1.94
N GLN A 52 4.87 4.55 2.22
CA GLN A 52 4.13 3.77 3.20
C GLN A 52 2.69 3.56 2.72
N ILE A 53 2.24 2.32 2.67
CA ILE A 53 0.83 1.98 2.57
C ILE A 53 0.25 1.83 3.98
N VAL A 54 -0.81 2.57 4.28
CA VAL A 54 -1.60 2.46 5.51
C VAL A 54 -2.93 1.80 5.18
N CYS A 55 -3.22 0.71 5.88
CA CYS A 55 -4.47 -0.03 5.78
C CYS A 55 -5.36 0.29 6.98
N GLY A 56 -6.68 0.27 6.80
CA GLY A 56 -7.63 0.57 7.87
C GLY A 56 -7.91 -0.59 8.83
N ASP A 57 -7.42 -1.79 8.53
CA ASP A 57 -7.46 -2.95 9.43
C ASP A 57 -6.28 -3.90 9.18
N MET A 58 -6.13 -4.86 10.10
CA MET A 58 -5.08 -5.88 10.04
C MET A 58 -5.28 -6.85 8.88
N ASP A 59 -6.53 -7.21 8.54
CA ASP A 59 -6.84 -8.19 7.48
C ASP A 59 -6.38 -7.68 6.11
N THR A 60 -6.60 -6.39 5.84
CA THR A 60 -6.15 -5.71 4.63
C THR A 60 -4.63 -5.63 4.61
N ALA A 61 -4.00 -5.27 5.73
CA ALA A 61 -2.54 -5.21 5.82
C ALA A 61 -1.88 -6.57 5.62
N GLN A 62 -2.44 -7.64 6.21
CA GLN A 62 -1.98 -9.01 6.04
C GLN A 62 -2.11 -9.45 4.58
N THR A 63 -3.25 -9.16 3.95
CA THR A 63 -3.45 -9.45 2.52
C THR A 63 -2.38 -8.78 1.66
N VAL A 64 -2.10 -7.49 1.88
CA VAL A 64 -1.04 -6.78 1.15
C VAL A 64 0.34 -7.40 1.44
N TYR A 65 0.64 -7.68 2.71
CA TYR A 65 1.91 -8.28 3.12
C TYR A 65 2.13 -9.65 2.46
N ASP A 66 1.14 -10.53 2.46
CA ASP A 66 1.26 -11.89 1.93
C ASP A 66 1.57 -11.90 0.42
N HIS A 67 1.04 -10.93 -0.32
CA HIS A 67 1.32 -10.80 -1.76
C HIS A 67 2.67 -10.12 -2.06
N LEU A 68 3.10 -9.16 -1.22
CA LEU A 68 4.31 -8.38 -1.47
C LEU A 68 5.56 -8.94 -0.81
N SER A 69 5.43 -9.67 0.30
CA SER A 69 6.56 -10.28 1.03
C SER A 69 7.42 -11.21 0.15
N PRO A 70 6.86 -12.04 -0.75
CA PRO A 70 7.66 -12.86 -1.66
C PRO A 70 8.49 -12.03 -2.64
N LEU A 71 8.00 -10.83 -3.00
CA LEU A 71 8.64 -9.91 -3.94
C LEU A 71 9.60 -8.94 -3.25
N ALA A 72 9.69 -8.96 -1.91
CA ALA A 72 10.43 -7.98 -1.11
C ALA A 72 11.91 -7.83 -1.53
N ALA A 73 12.54 -8.90 -2.05
CA ALA A 73 13.91 -8.87 -2.54
C ALA A 73 14.09 -8.07 -3.84
N GLU A 74 13.01 -7.83 -4.59
CA GLU A 74 13.01 -7.13 -5.87
C GLU A 74 12.70 -5.62 -5.71
N PHE A 75 12.29 -5.18 -4.51
CA PHE A 75 11.98 -3.79 -4.22
C PHE A 75 13.26 -2.93 -4.26
N LYS A 76 13.24 -1.89 -5.09
CA LYS A 76 14.31 -0.87 -5.16
C LYS A 76 14.36 0.02 -3.93
N GLU A 77 13.20 0.25 -3.32
CA GLU A 77 13.02 1.04 -2.10
C GLU A 77 12.08 0.31 -1.14
N GLN A 78 12.30 0.49 0.17
CA GLN A 78 11.47 -0.14 1.19
C GLN A 78 10.05 0.46 1.19
N LEU A 79 9.05 -0.36 0.86
CA LEU A 79 7.64 -0.05 1.13
C LEU A 79 7.30 -0.46 2.56
N GLN A 80 6.79 0.49 3.34
CA GLN A 80 6.30 0.21 4.70
C GLN A 80 4.81 -0.11 4.66
N ILE A 81 4.38 -1.12 5.43
CA ILE A 81 2.96 -1.45 5.62
C ILE A 81 2.59 -1.06 7.05
N GLY A 82 1.59 -0.18 7.19
CA GLY A 82 1.04 0.26 8.47
C GLY A 82 -0.43 -0.09 8.61
N VAL A 83 -0.88 -0.24 9.85
CA VAL A 83 -2.30 -0.39 10.18
C VAL A 83 -2.73 0.85 10.96
N GLN A 84 -3.83 1.46 10.53
CA GLN A 84 -4.49 2.49 11.31
C GLN A 84 -5.30 1.82 12.43
N SER A 85 -4.98 2.20 13.67
CA SER A 85 -5.68 1.77 14.89
C SER A 85 -6.41 2.94 15.53
#